data_AF-A0A962IAC9-F1
#
_entry.id   AF-A0A962IAC9-F1
#
_cell.length_a   1.000
_cell.length_b   1.000
_cell.length_c   1.000
_cell.angle_alpha   90.00
_cell.angle_beta   90.00
_cell.angle_gamma   90.00
#
_symmetry.space_group_name_H-M   'P 1'
#
loop_
_entity.id
_entity.type
_entity.pdbx_description
1 polymer ?
#
loop_
_entity_poly.entity_id
_entity_poly.type
_entity_poly.pdbx_seq_one_letter_code
_entity_poly.pdbx_strand_id
1 'polypeptide(L)'
;MAGIGIVALAGLVACSDETSSEPPALGQPGYLDTSLSFEQRAADLVSRLTLAEKAAQMQNDTPAIERLGIPPYEWWNEALHGVARAGSATVFPQAIGLAATFDVPLMDQISAVISDEARAKHHEALRNGQHGRYQGLTFWSPNINIFRDPRWGRGQETYGEDPFLTAQMGISFVRGLQGDDPKYSKLDATAKHFAVHSGPEADRHTFDVHPSQRDLYDTYLPAFEALVTEGQVHAVMGAYNRVYGESASASQFLLRELLRQRWGFTGYVMSDCWAVVDIWQNHKIVATPPEAAALAVRNGTELNCGSTYAEQLPIAVEQGLISEAELDAALTTLITARMRLGMFDPPEQVKWAQIPYSVNQAPAHDDLSRRAAQASLVLLKNEGLLPLSKDLKRVAVIGPTADDVMALLGNYYGTPAAPVTILQGIRDALPQAEVVYARGVDLVDGRDDPGATPLIEAQYLRPEAESSERGLRGEYYANRELSGEPVLVRVDAQVGFRWDRGSPTDNLQARGEAGPGEVLPNDGFSIRWRGQLLPPVSGEYRLEAAANDGFRLYLDGTLLIDQWADHQRLHAASVAVELEAGRS
;
A
#
# COMPACT_ATOMS: atom_id res chain seq x y z
N MET A 1 -8.94 37.24 76.68
CA MET A 1 -10.14 36.55 76.16
C MET A 1 -11.11 37.60 75.70
N ALA A 2 -11.15 37.91 74.40
CA ALA A 2 -11.96 39.00 73.87
C ALA A 2 -13.01 38.40 72.94
N GLY A 3 -14.27 38.41 73.40
CA GLY A 3 -15.44 38.18 72.58
C GLY A 3 -15.86 39.48 71.92
N ILE A 4 -16.04 39.43 70.60
CA ILE A 4 -16.40 40.55 69.75
C ILE A 4 -17.91 40.53 69.52
N GLY A 5 -18.53 41.70 69.60
CA GLY A 5 -19.81 42.00 68.98
C GLY A 5 -20.08 43.49 69.05
N ILE A 6 -20.27 44.14 67.90
CA ILE A 6 -21.45 44.97 67.56
C ILE A 6 -21.21 45.85 66.31
N VAL A 7 -22.12 45.63 65.35
CA VAL A 7 -22.87 46.56 64.46
C VAL A 7 -22.17 47.29 63.30
N ALA A 8 -22.85 47.17 62.16
CA ALA A 8 -22.58 47.74 60.85
C ALA A 8 -22.96 49.22 60.72
N LEU A 9 -22.28 49.92 59.79
CA LEU A 9 -22.85 51.06 59.06
C LEU A 9 -22.35 51.01 57.60
N ALA A 10 -23.27 51.29 56.69
CA ALA A 10 -23.12 51.19 55.24
C ALA A 10 -22.36 52.37 54.61
N GLY A 11 -21.66 52.11 53.51
CA GLY A 11 -21.15 53.11 52.57
C GLY A 11 -20.87 52.46 51.21
N LEU A 12 -21.69 52.77 50.20
CA LEU A 12 -21.41 52.43 48.81
C LEU A 12 -20.29 53.30 48.27
N VAL A 13 -19.23 52.68 47.74
CA VAL A 13 -18.28 53.31 46.82
C VAL A 13 -18.29 52.47 45.55
N ALA A 14 -18.72 53.11 44.46
CA ALA A 14 -18.64 52.54 43.12
C ALA A 14 -17.19 52.61 42.65
N CYS A 15 -16.55 51.45 42.50
CA CYS A 15 -15.32 51.33 41.72
C CYS A 15 -15.70 50.91 40.31
N SER A 16 -15.32 51.74 39.35
CA SER A 16 -15.45 51.51 37.92
C SER A 16 -14.73 50.24 37.50
N ASP A 17 -15.42 49.37 36.76
CA ASP A 17 -14.82 48.26 36.03
C ASP A 17 -13.78 48.80 35.05
N GLU A 18 -12.51 48.59 35.37
CA GLU A 18 -11.47 48.52 34.36
C GLU A 18 -11.79 47.32 33.47
N THR A 19 -12.27 47.62 32.27
CA THR A 19 -12.36 46.66 31.18
C THR A 19 -10.97 46.12 30.93
N SER A 20 -10.69 44.94 31.46
CA SER A 20 -9.60 44.10 30.98
C SER A 20 -9.87 43.85 29.50
N SER A 21 -9.12 44.55 28.65
CA SER A 21 -9.07 44.22 27.23
C SER A 21 -8.52 42.81 27.14
N GLU A 22 -9.37 41.84 26.82
CA GLU A 22 -8.92 40.56 26.28
C GLU A 22 -7.87 40.85 25.20
N PRO A 23 -6.74 40.13 25.18
CA PRO A 23 -5.83 40.22 24.04
C PRO A 23 -6.65 39.92 22.79
N PRO A 24 -6.47 40.68 21.69
CA PRO A 24 -7.21 40.44 20.47
C PRO A 24 -7.03 38.97 20.10
N ALA A 25 -8.14 38.28 19.84
CA ALA A 25 -8.12 36.94 19.29
C ALA A 25 -7.14 36.97 18.12
N LEU A 26 -6.00 36.28 18.27
CA LEU A 26 -5.04 36.12 17.19
C LEU A 26 -5.85 35.60 16.00
N GLY A 27 -5.93 36.39 14.93
CA GLY A 27 -6.66 36.00 13.73
C GLY A 27 -6.24 34.59 13.31
N GLN A 28 -7.18 33.83 12.74
CA GLN A 28 -6.92 32.47 12.27
C GLN A 28 -5.60 32.42 11.49
N PRO A 29 -4.68 31.49 11.82
CA PRO A 29 -3.40 31.39 11.13
C PRO A 29 -3.60 31.29 9.61
N GLY A 30 -2.74 31.94 8.83
CA GLY A 30 -2.89 32.02 7.36
C GLY A 30 -2.98 30.65 6.71
N TYR A 31 -2.24 29.65 7.19
CA TYR A 31 -2.31 28.28 6.67
C TYR A 31 -3.69 27.58 6.83
N LEU A 32 -4.57 28.10 7.69
CA LEU A 32 -5.95 27.63 7.87
C LEU A 32 -6.99 28.52 7.16
N ASP A 33 -6.59 29.64 6.58
CA ASP A 33 -7.49 30.54 5.85
C ASP A 33 -7.74 30.00 4.43
N THR A 34 -8.92 29.40 4.22
CA THR A 34 -9.28 28.77 2.94
C THR A 34 -9.58 29.77 1.81
N SER A 35 -9.55 31.09 2.09
CA SER A 35 -9.63 32.14 1.06
C SER A 35 -8.30 32.41 0.35
N LEU A 36 -7.18 32.00 0.96
CA LEU A 36 -5.84 32.11 0.39
C LEU A 36 -5.54 30.94 -0.56
N SER A 37 -4.64 31.17 -1.51
CA SER A 37 -4.09 30.09 -2.35
C SER A 37 -3.32 29.06 -1.51
N PHE A 38 -3.23 27.82 -1.98
CA PHE A 38 -2.46 26.78 -1.29
C PHE A 38 -0.98 27.14 -1.13
N GLU A 39 -0.42 27.87 -2.08
CA GLU A 39 0.97 28.34 -2.03
C GLU A 39 1.17 29.39 -0.93
N GLN A 40 0.24 30.34 -0.78
CA GLN A 40 0.28 31.33 0.30
C GLN A 40 0.11 30.67 1.68
N ARG A 41 -0.80 29.72 1.79
CA ARG A 41 -1.05 28.96 3.02
C ARG A 41 0.17 28.11 3.39
N ALA A 42 0.78 27.45 2.42
CA ALA A 42 1.97 26.64 2.62
C ALA A 42 3.16 27.49 3.08
N ALA A 43 3.39 28.64 2.43
CA ALA A 43 4.43 29.58 2.83
C ALA A 43 4.20 30.12 4.26
N ASP A 44 2.96 30.43 4.64
CA ASP A 44 2.63 30.82 6.03
C ASP A 44 2.96 29.69 7.01
N LEU A 45 2.58 28.44 6.72
CA LEU A 45 2.93 27.30 7.58
C LEU A 45 4.45 27.14 7.71
N VAL A 46 5.18 27.12 6.60
CA VAL A 46 6.64 26.94 6.58
C VAL A 46 7.35 28.06 7.34
N SER A 47 6.88 29.31 7.22
CA SER A 47 7.47 30.45 7.95
C SER A 47 7.34 30.33 9.48
N ARG A 48 6.39 29.51 9.96
CA ARG A 48 6.16 29.26 11.40
C ARG A 48 7.00 28.12 11.93
N LEU A 49 7.64 27.32 11.09
CA LEU A 49 8.42 26.14 11.48
C LEU A 49 9.84 26.51 11.91
N THR A 50 10.36 25.79 12.90
CA THR A 50 11.80 25.79 13.21
C THR A 50 12.56 24.97 12.16
N LEU A 51 13.87 25.17 12.04
CA LEU A 51 14.72 24.40 11.14
C LEU A 51 14.59 22.88 11.33
N ALA A 52 14.50 22.41 12.58
CA ALA A 52 14.33 20.99 12.88
C ALA A 52 12.97 20.45 12.43
N GLU A 53 11.89 21.20 12.68
CA GLU A 53 10.56 20.82 12.19
C GLU A 53 10.49 20.83 10.66
N LYS A 54 11.13 21.81 10.00
CA LYS A 54 11.22 21.87 8.54
C LYS A 54 11.84 20.60 7.98
N ALA A 55 13.02 20.23 8.48
CA ALA A 55 13.73 19.03 8.08
C ALA A 55 12.91 17.75 8.34
N ALA A 56 12.26 17.65 9.49
CA ALA A 56 11.42 16.50 9.85
C ALA A 56 10.14 16.37 9.02
N GLN A 57 9.63 17.46 8.43
CA GLN A 57 8.50 17.40 7.50
C GLN A 57 8.89 17.00 6.06
N MET A 58 10.19 16.79 5.78
CA MET A 58 10.69 16.41 4.44
C MET A 58 11.06 14.92 4.32
N GLN A 59 10.57 14.08 5.21
CA GLN A 59 10.71 12.62 5.13
C GLN A 59 9.35 11.93 4.99
N ASN A 60 9.30 10.69 4.48
CA ASN A 60 8.02 10.01 4.25
C ASN A 60 7.21 9.79 5.55
N ASP A 61 7.86 9.61 6.70
CA ASP A 61 7.22 9.50 8.01
C ASP A 61 7.33 10.84 8.75
N THR A 62 6.40 11.75 8.46
CA THR A 62 6.43 13.10 9.04
C THR A 62 5.80 13.09 10.43
N PRO A 63 6.52 13.59 11.47
CA PRO A 63 5.98 13.64 12.81
C PRO A 63 4.90 14.72 12.93
N ALA A 64 4.10 14.63 14.00
CA ALA A 64 3.17 15.68 14.38
C ALA A 64 3.91 16.97 14.77
N ILE A 65 3.25 18.11 14.58
CA ILE A 65 3.69 19.40 15.11
C ILE A 65 2.58 19.93 16.01
N GLU A 66 2.60 19.47 17.26
CA GLU A 66 1.52 19.71 18.23
C GLU A 66 1.23 21.20 18.45
N ARG A 67 2.28 22.04 18.55
CA ARG A 67 2.12 23.49 18.76
C ARG A 67 1.40 24.21 17.61
N LEU A 68 1.35 23.59 16.43
CA LEU A 68 0.67 24.10 15.24
C LEU A 68 -0.56 23.24 14.88
N GLY A 69 -0.92 22.25 15.69
CA GLY A 69 -2.05 21.36 15.42
C GLY A 69 -1.90 20.54 14.14
N ILE A 70 -0.67 20.29 13.67
CA ILE A 70 -0.43 19.47 12.47
C ILE A 70 -0.31 18.01 12.89
N PRO A 71 -1.19 17.10 12.43
CA PRO A 71 -1.09 15.67 12.72
C PRO A 71 0.12 15.04 12.01
N PRO A 72 0.59 13.87 12.45
CA PRO A 72 1.59 13.12 11.69
C PRO A 72 1.02 12.72 10.34
N TYR A 73 1.89 12.53 9.34
CA TYR A 73 1.48 12.10 8.01
C TYR A 73 2.51 11.17 7.39
N GLU A 74 2.03 10.10 6.79
CA GLU A 74 2.85 9.13 6.09
C GLU A 74 2.59 9.20 4.57
N TRP A 75 3.64 9.55 3.82
CA TRP A 75 3.61 9.78 2.38
C TRP A 75 3.64 8.50 1.53
N TRP A 76 4.03 7.37 2.11
CA TRP A 76 4.20 6.08 1.48
C TRP A 76 2.88 5.31 1.42
N ASN A 77 2.24 5.42 0.27
CA ASN A 77 1.14 4.56 -0.13
C ASN A 77 1.48 3.92 -1.47
N GLU A 78 0.93 2.73 -1.73
CA GLU A 78 1.19 1.96 -2.94
C GLU A 78 -0.14 1.58 -3.58
N ALA A 79 -0.24 1.69 -4.89
CA ALA A 79 -1.48 1.39 -5.60
C ALA A 79 -1.25 0.85 -7.02
N LEU A 80 -0.21 0.05 -7.21
CA LEU A 80 0.27 -0.37 -8.52
C LEU A 80 -0.84 -1.02 -9.37
N HIS A 81 -1.70 -1.83 -8.75
CA HIS A 81 -2.84 -2.49 -9.38
C HIS A 81 -3.98 -2.75 -8.39
N GLY A 82 -4.24 -1.77 -7.52
CA GLY A 82 -5.12 -1.90 -6.35
C GLY A 82 -4.48 -1.26 -5.12
N VAL A 83 -5.26 -0.73 -4.17
CA VAL A 83 -4.69 -0.13 -2.95
C VAL A 83 -3.95 -1.19 -2.15
N ALA A 84 -2.64 -1.05 -2.01
CA ALA A 84 -1.78 -2.10 -1.50
C ALA A 84 -1.42 -1.94 -0.02
N ARG A 85 -1.29 -3.06 0.69
CA ARG A 85 -0.84 -3.13 2.10
C ARG A 85 -1.67 -2.29 3.08
N ALA A 86 -2.93 -2.05 2.74
CA ALA A 86 -3.91 -1.28 3.51
C ALA A 86 -5.18 -2.11 3.76
N GLY A 87 -5.00 -3.40 4.08
CA GLY A 87 -6.09 -4.35 4.31
C GLY A 87 -6.83 -4.74 3.02
N SER A 88 -8.13 -5.01 3.14
CA SER A 88 -8.92 -5.55 2.02
C SER A 88 -9.10 -4.53 0.88
N ALA A 89 -8.71 -4.85 -0.35
CA ALA A 89 -8.84 -3.96 -1.52
C ALA A 89 -9.20 -4.72 -2.80
N THR A 90 -9.76 -4.04 -3.79
CA THR A 90 -9.89 -4.63 -5.12
C THR A 90 -8.49 -4.79 -5.71
N VAL A 91 -8.14 -6.00 -6.14
CA VAL A 91 -6.85 -6.30 -6.77
C VAL A 91 -7.08 -6.60 -8.24
N PHE A 92 -6.51 -5.77 -9.10
CA PHE A 92 -6.53 -5.91 -10.56
C PHE A 92 -5.39 -6.81 -11.03
N PRO A 93 -5.38 -7.27 -12.30
CA PRO A 93 -4.18 -7.87 -12.88
C PRO A 93 -2.96 -6.98 -12.68
N GLN A 94 -1.79 -7.60 -12.51
CA GLN A 94 -0.52 -6.88 -12.44
C GLN A 94 -0.31 -6.02 -13.71
N ALA A 95 0.46 -4.93 -13.62
CA ALA A 95 0.59 -3.93 -14.69
C ALA A 95 0.93 -4.52 -16.07
N ILE A 96 1.80 -5.55 -16.12
CA ILE A 96 2.12 -6.24 -17.38
C ILE A 96 0.91 -6.93 -18.03
N GLY A 97 -0.01 -7.45 -17.21
CA GLY A 97 -1.29 -7.99 -17.67
C GLY A 97 -2.24 -6.89 -18.13
N LEU A 98 -2.30 -5.76 -17.41
CA LEU A 98 -3.09 -4.61 -17.84
C LEU A 98 -2.60 -4.06 -19.18
N ALA A 99 -1.29 -3.99 -19.41
CA ALA A 99 -0.71 -3.60 -20.70
C ALA A 99 -1.16 -4.52 -21.84
N ALA A 100 -1.25 -5.82 -21.60
CA ALA A 100 -1.67 -6.80 -22.60
C ALA A 100 -3.12 -6.62 -23.08
N THR A 101 -3.93 -5.81 -22.38
CA THR A 101 -5.28 -5.46 -22.83
C THR A 101 -5.26 -4.49 -24.02
N PHE A 102 -4.21 -3.67 -24.17
CA PHE A 102 -4.16 -2.52 -25.09
C PHE A 102 -5.37 -1.58 -24.97
N ASP A 103 -6.03 -1.56 -23.80
CA ASP A 103 -7.28 -0.83 -23.57
C ASP A 103 -7.06 0.33 -22.57
N VAL A 104 -6.75 1.50 -23.12
CA VAL A 104 -6.54 2.73 -22.35
C VAL A 104 -7.82 3.15 -21.58
N PRO A 105 -9.03 3.16 -22.19
CA PRO A 105 -10.27 3.41 -21.44
C PRO A 105 -10.53 2.46 -20.26
N LEU A 106 -10.12 1.19 -20.36
CA LEU A 106 -10.19 0.26 -19.23
C LEU A 106 -9.21 0.66 -18.11
N MET A 107 -7.99 1.09 -18.44
CA MET A 107 -7.01 1.59 -17.46
C MET A 107 -7.52 2.81 -16.69
N ASP A 108 -8.24 3.73 -17.35
CA ASP A 108 -8.90 4.87 -16.71
C ASP A 108 -9.93 4.41 -15.66
N GLN A 109 -10.80 3.46 -16.00
CA GLN A 109 -11.81 2.90 -15.08
C GLN A 109 -11.16 2.23 -13.87
N ILE A 110 -10.09 1.46 -14.10
CA ILE A 110 -9.33 0.80 -13.04
C ILE A 110 -8.72 1.85 -12.10
N SER A 111 -8.08 2.88 -12.65
CA SER A 111 -7.44 3.92 -11.85
C SER A 111 -8.46 4.75 -11.04
N ALA A 112 -9.63 5.04 -11.62
CA ALA A 112 -10.72 5.71 -10.91
C ALA A 112 -11.22 4.90 -9.70
N VAL A 113 -11.37 3.58 -9.86
CA VAL A 113 -11.72 2.66 -8.75
C VAL A 113 -10.64 2.67 -7.67
N ILE A 114 -9.37 2.51 -8.05
CA ILE A 114 -8.25 2.54 -7.11
C ILE A 114 -8.28 3.84 -6.29
N SER A 115 -8.53 4.98 -6.92
CA SER A 115 -8.53 6.27 -6.23
C SER A 115 -9.77 6.49 -5.36
N ASP A 116 -10.92 5.92 -5.71
CA ASP A 116 -12.10 5.90 -4.84
C ASP A 116 -11.84 5.07 -3.58
N GLU A 117 -11.31 3.85 -3.72
CA GLU A 117 -10.99 2.99 -2.57
C GLU A 117 -9.94 3.62 -1.66
N ALA A 118 -8.91 4.26 -2.23
CA ALA A 118 -7.89 4.97 -1.47
C ALA A 118 -8.49 6.10 -0.62
N ARG A 119 -9.38 6.92 -1.20
CA ARG A 119 -10.07 7.99 -0.46
C ARG A 119 -11.00 7.43 0.61
N ALA A 120 -11.73 6.36 0.31
CA ALA A 120 -12.59 5.68 1.27
C ALA A 120 -11.78 5.19 2.49
N LYS A 121 -10.64 4.52 2.24
CA LYS A 121 -9.72 4.01 3.27
C LYS A 121 -9.07 5.11 4.08
N HIS A 122 -8.56 6.16 3.43
CA HIS A 122 -7.92 7.29 4.11
C HIS A 122 -8.86 7.95 5.13
N HIS A 123 -10.09 8.28 4.73
CA HIS A 123 -11.02 8.94 5.65
C HIS A 123 -11.53 8.01 6.73
N GLU A 124 -11.59 6.70 6.48
CA GLU A 124 -11.88 5.73 7.53
C GLU A 124 -10.73 5.65 8.55
N ALA A 125 -9.47 5.63 8.10
CA ALA A 125 -8.32 5.70 8.98
C ALA A 125 -8.35 6.98 9.85
N LEU A 126 -8.64 8.14 9.24
CA LEU A 126 -8.76 9.41 9.98
C LEU A 126 -9.89 9.39 11.01
N ARG A 127 -11.07 8.83 10.69
CA ARG A 127 -12.17 8.68 11.66
C ARG A 127 -11.77 7.84 12.87
N ASN A 128 -10.86 6.89 12.66
CA ASN A 128 -10.30 6.03 13.70
C ASN A 128 -9.03 6.61 14.36
N GLY A 129 -8.66 7.85 14.05
CA GLY A 129 -7.48 8.53 14.61
C GLY A 129 -6.14 7.95 14.14
N GLN A 130 -6.13 7.31 12.96
CA GLN A 130 -4.96 6.61 12.42
C GLN A 130 -4.28 7.44 11.31
N HIS A 131 -2.95 7.47 11.33
CA HIS A 131 -2.12 8.31 10.46
C HIS A 131 -0.85 7.59 9.95
N GLY A 132 -0.82 6.26 10.07
CA GLY A 132 0.36 5.45 9.77
C GLY A 132 0.59 5.23 8.28
N ARG A 133 1.67 4.49 7.97
CA ARG A 133 2.02 4.07 6.61
C ARG A 133 0.86 3.36 5.91
N TYR A 134 0.70 3.63 4.61
CA TYR A 134 -0.40 3.14 3.76
C TYR A 134 -1.80 3.70 4.11
N GLN A 135 -1.88 4.78 4.90
CA GLN A 135 -3.13 5.46 5.27
C GLN A 135 -3.20 6.90 4.76
N GLY A 136 -2.29 7.32 3.88
CA GLY A 136 -2.21 8.66 3.30
C GLY A 136 -2.92 8.79 1.94
N LEU A 137 -2.59 9.85 1.19
CA LEU A 137 -3.22 10.19 -0.09
C LEU A 137 -2.21 10.35 -1.25
N THR A 138 -0.96 10.01 -1.01
CA THR A 138 0.15 10.10 -1.98
C THR A 138 0.59 8.69 -2.34
N PHE A 139 0.43 8.31 -3.61
CA PHE A 139 0.56 6.94 -4.07
C PHE A 139 1.74 6.78 -5.02
N TRP A 140 2.66 5.89 -4.66
CA TRP A 140 3.92 5.70 -5.38
C TRP A 140 3.70 4.79 -6.59
N SER A 141 2.86 5.24 -7.51
CA SER A 141 2.41 4.51 -8.70
C SER A 141 2.02 5.54 -9.77
N PRO A 142 2.20 5.24 -11.06
CA PRO A 142 2.56 3.93 -11.63
C PRO A 142 4.08 3.72 -11.77
N ASN A 143 4.50 2.45 -11.91
CA ASN A 143 5.84 2.10 -12.39
C ASN A 143 5.83 2.08 -13.93
N ILE A 144 6.55 3.02 -14.54
CA ILE A 144 6.61 3.24 -16.00
C ILE A 144 8.02 3.02 -16.56
N ASN A 145 8.86 2.29 -15.84
CA ASN A 145 10.13 1.84 -16.38
C ASN A 145 9.90 0.83 -17.54
N ILE A 146 10.90 0.71 -18.42
CA ILE A 146 10.83 -0.19 -19.57
C ILE A 146 11.30 -1.58 -19.18
N PHE A 147 10.52 -2.62 -19.46
CA PHE A 147 10.92 -4.02 -19.25
C PHE A 147 11.89 -4.51 -20.32
N ARG A 148 13.10 -3.94 -20.36
CA ARG A 148 14.08 -4.21 -21.42
C ARG A 148 14.73 -5.59 -21.34
N ASP A 149 15.05 -6.06 -20.13
CA ASP A 149 15.61 -7.39 -19.91
C ASP A 149 14.54 -8.28 -19.24
N PRO A 150 14.13 -9.40 -19.86
CA PRO A 150 13.02 -10.23 -19.36
C PRO A 150 13.32 -10.89 -18.00
N ARG A 151 14.57 -10.84 -17.51
CA ARG A 151 14.96 -11.39 -16.21
C ARG A 151 14.78 -10.39 -15.06
N TRP A 152 14.43 -9.15 -15.36
CA TRP A 152 14.27 -8.13 -14.33
C TRP A 152 13.09 -8.48 -13.41
N GLY A 153 13.38 -8.67 -12.11
CA GLY A 153 12.39 -9.15 -11.12
C GLY A 153 11.20 -8.22 -10.89
N ARG A 154 11.28 -6.96 -11.33
CA ARG A 154 10.20 -5.98 -11.26
C ARG A 154 9.56 -5.68 -12.62
N GLY A 155 9.94 -6.39 -13.68
CA GLY A 155 9.36 -6.19 -15.00
C GLY A 155 7.84 -6.41 -15.06
N GLN A 156 7.33 -7.30 -14.20
CA GLN A 156 5.88 -7.50 -14.00
C GLN A 156 5.15 -6.21 -13.62
N GLU A 157 5.82 -5.31 -12.88
CA GLU A 157 5.25 -4.05 -12.37
C GLU A 157 5.09 -2.98 -13.46
N THR A 158 5.52 -3.26 -14.69
CA THR A 158 5.57 -2.27 -15.76
C THR A 158 4.58 -2.61 -16.87
N TYR A 159 4.38 -1.66 -17.78
CA TYR A 159 3.53 -1.84 -18.95
C TYR A 159 4.27 -2.48 -20.16
N GLY A 160 5.41 -3.14 -19.91
CA GLY A 160 6.17 -3.88 -20.91
C GLY A 160 7.37 -3.14 -21.48
N GLU A 161 7.78 -3.53 -22.68
CA GLU A 161 9.01 -3.05 -23.33
C GLU A 161 8.81 -1.83 -24.23
N ASP A 162 7.57 -1.49 -24.58
CA ASP A 162 7.24 -0.42 -25.52
C ASP A 162 7.00 0.93 -24.79
N PRO A 163 7.79 1.98 -25.09
CA PRO A 163 7.63 3.28 -24.45
C PRO A 163 6.29 3.96 -24.76
N PHE A 164 5.71 3.74 -25.94
CA PHE A 164 4.47 4.39 -26.34
C PHE A 164 3.27 3.82 -25.58
N LEU A 165 3.10 2.50 -25.56
CA LEU A 165 2.07 1.83 -24.76
C LEU A 165 2.21 2.18 -23.28
N THR A 166 3.44 2.17 -22.76
CA THR A 166 3.75 2.57 -21.38
C THR A 166 3.28 4.00 -21.09
N ALA A 167 3.55 4.94 -22.00
CA ALA A 167 3.09 6.32 -21.87
C ALA A 167 1.55 6.41 -21.86
N GLN A 168 0.86 5.74 -22.79
CA GLN A 168 -0.60 5.78 -22.87
C GLN A 168 -1.27 5.20 -21.62
N MET A 169 -0.80 4.03 -21.14
CA MET A 169 -1.31 3.43 -19.91
C MET A 169 -1.01 4.31 -18.69
N GLY A 170 0.21 4.83 -18.59
CA GLY A 170 0.62 5.68 -17.47
C GLY A 170 -0.12 7.02 -17.42
N ILE A 171 -0.38 7.68 -18.56
CA ILE A 171 -1.20 8.91 -18.61
C ILE A 171 -2.60 8.64 -18.09
N SER A 172 -3.21 7.54 -18.54
CA SER A 172 -4.55 7.13 -18.10
C SER A 172 -4.59 6.83 -16.60
N PHE A 173 -3.57 6.12 -16.10
CA PHE A 173 -3.43 5.82 -14.69
C PHE A 173 -3.31 7.10 -13.86
N VAL A 174 -2.45 8.04 -14.25
CA VAL A 174 -2.26 9.32 -13.54
C VAL A 174 -3.56 10.12 -13.49
N ARG A 175 -4.27 10.26 -14.62
CA ARG A 175 -5.54 11.01 -14.68
C ARG A 175 -6.60 10.40 -13.75
N GLY A 176 -6.80 9.08 -13.79
CA GLY A 176 -7.76 8.40 -12.91
C GLY A 176 -7.42 8.49 -11.42
N LEU A 177 -6.13 8.53 -11.07
CA LEU A 177 -5.71 8.71 -9.67
C LEU A 177 -5.91 10.13 -9.18
N GLN A 178 -5.49 11.11 -9.98
CA GLN A 178 -5.50 12.53 -9.59
C GLN A 178 -6.89 13.15 -9.63
N GLY A 179 -7.82 12.58 -10.40
CA GLY A 179 -9.18 13.08 -10.55
C GLY A 179 -9.26 14.39 -11.33
N ASP A 180 -10.46 14.95 -11.40
CA ASP A 180 -10.81 16.05 -12.31
C ASP A 180 -11.30 17.33 -11.59
N ASP A 181 -11.18 17.37 -10.26
CA ASP A 181 -11.64 18.51 -9.48
C ASP A 181 -10.68 19.71 -9.65
N PRO A 182 -11.18 20.91 -9.96
CA PRO A 182 -10.34 22.06 -10.27
C PRO A 182 -9.63 22.64 -9.04
N LYS A 183 -10.05 22.26 -7.82
CA LYS A 183 -9.48 22.76 -6.56
C LYS A 183 -8.67 21.69 -5.85
N TYR A 184 -9.21 20.49 -5.67
CA TYR A 184 -8.56 19.44 -4.88
C TYR A 184 -8.14 18.24 -5.73
N SER A 185 -6.87 17.84 -5.63
CA SER A 185 -6.42 16.57 -6.14
C SER A 185 -7.15 15.42 -5.43
N LYS A 186 -7.65 14.44 -6.18
CA LYS A 186 -8.19 13.22 -5.58
C LYS A 186 -7.07 12.47 -4.87
N LEU A 187 -5.96 12.21 -5.54
CA LEU A 187 -4.72 11.68 -4.98
C LEU A 187 -3.53 12.32 -5.69
N ASP A 188 -2.33 12.13 -5.16
CA ASP A 188 -1.11 12.40 -5.92
C ASP A 188 -0.56 11.08 -6.46
N ALA A 189 -0.45 11.00 -7.79
CA ALA A 189 0.25 9.92 -8.47
C ALA A 189 1.75 10.22 -8.56
N THR A 190 2.58 9.19 -8.54
CA THR A 190 4.04 9.30 -8.62
C THR A 190 4.59 8.47 -9.76
N ALA A 191 5.13 9.13 -10.80
CA ALA A 191 5.85 8.43 -11.86
C ALA A 191 7.16 7.86 -11.31
N LYS A 192 7.35 6.53 -11.39
CA LYS A 192 8.56 5.86 -10.88
C LYS A 192 9.13 4.83 -11.86
N HIS A 193 10.43 4.53 -11.82
CA HIS A 193 11.51 5.18 -11.05
C HIS A 193 12.42 5.95 -12.03
N PHE A 194 12.56 7.24 -11.80
CA PHE A 194 13.20 8.19 -12.70
C PHE A 194 14.72 8.26 -12.44
N ALA A 195 15.60 7.80 -13.34
CA ALA A 195 15.33 7.13 -14.61
C ALA A 195 16.26 5.94 -14.84
N VAL A 196 15.96 5.18 -15.90
CA VAL A 196 16.78 4.06 -16.38
C VAL A 196 16.89 2.91 -15.35
N HIS A 197 15.88 2.78 -14.48
CA HIS A 197 15.78 1.68 -13.53
C HIS A 197 15.06 0.48 -14.15
N SER A 198 15.78 -0.26 -15.00
CA SER A 198 15.24 -1.43 -15.75
C SER A 198 16.03 -2.71 -15.46
N GLY A 199 16.53 -2.82 -14.22
CA GLY A 199 17.42 -3.89 -13.78
C GLY A 199 18.91 -3.68 -14.12
N PRO A 200 19.80 -4.56 -13.62
CA PRO A 200 19.48 -5.70 -12.74
C PRO A 200 19.09 -5.26 -11.33
N GLU A 201 18.11 -5.96 -10.74
CA GLU A 201 17.54 -5.58 -9.44
C GLU A 201 18.55 -5.70 -8.29
N ALA A 202 19.43 -6.71 -8.34
CA ALA A 202 20.39 -7.01 -7.28
C ALA A 202 21.42 -5.89 -7.06
N ASP A 203 21.77 -5.14 -8.11
CA ASP A 203 22.81 -4.10 -8.06
C ASP A 203 22.23 -2.68 -7.96
N ARG A 204 20.90 -2.55 -7.80
CA ARG A 204 20.19 -1.25 -7.93
C ARG A 204 20.75 -0.12 -7.08
N HIS A 205 21.34 -0.44 -5.93
CA HIS A 205 21.91 0.52 -4.97
C HIS A 205 23.34 0.96 -5.29
N THR A 206 24.00 0.36 -6.28
CA THR A 206 25.44 0.59 -6.55
C THR A 206 25.77 0.82 -8.02
N PHE A 207 24.94 0.34 -8.96
CA PHE A 207 25.28 0.43 -10.37
C PHE A 207 25.14 1.87 -10.91
N ASP A 208 25.99 2.17 -11.90
CA ASP A 208 25.97 3.40 -12.68
C ASP A 208 25.73 3.06 -14.15
N VAL A 209 24.59 3.49 -14.68
CA VAL A 209 24.18 3.19 -16.06
C VAL A 209 24.53 4.32 -17.01
N HIS A 210 25.12 3.94 -18.15
CA HIS A 210 25.55 4.86 -19.20
C HIS A 210 24.85 4.46 -20.51
N PRO A 211 23.54 4.73 -20.66
CA PRO A 211 22.84 4.43 -21.90
C PRO A 211 23.41 5.30 -23.04
N SER A 212 23.17 4.92 -24.29
CA SER A 212 23.40 5.87 -25.38
C SER A 212 22.38 7.02 -25.26
N GLN A 213 22.72 8.21 -25.75
CA GLN A 213 21.74 9.32 -25.81
C GLN A 213 20.47 8.89 -26.57
N ARG A 214 20.64 8.05 -27.60
CA ARG A 214 19.51 7.49 -28.34
C ARG A 214 18.63 6.60 -27.47
N ASP A 215 19.18 5.60 -26.79
CA ASP A 215 18.37 4.75 -25.89
C ASP A 215 17.70 5.59 -24.79
N LEU A 216 18.41 6.59 -24.27
CA LEU A 216 17.86 7.47 -23.24
C LEU A 216 16.59 8.18 -23.74
N TYR A 217 16.67 8.88 -24.89
CA TYR A 217 15.54 9.68 -25.39
C TYR A 217 14.51 8.88 -26.20
N ASP A 218 14.87 7.78 -26.86
CA ASP A 218 13.93 6.97 -27.65
C ASP A 218 13.24 5.89 -26.80
N THR A 219 13.83 5.47 -25.67
CA THR A 219 13.34 4.32 -24.89
C THR A 219 12.98 4.68 -23.45
N TYR A 220 13.91 5.24 -22.67
CA TYR A 220 13.72 5.34 -21.21
C TYR A 220 12.95 6.57 -20.74
N LEU A 221 13.08 7.69 -21.43
CA LEU A 221 12.46 8.96 -21.06
C LEU A 221 11.03 9.23 -21.60
N PRO A 222 10.60 8.69 -22.77
CA PRO A 222 9.32 9.10 -23.38
C PRO A 222 8.10 8.96 -22.47
N ALA A 223 7.99 7.87 -21.70
CA ALA A 223 6.86 7.69 -20.79
C ALA A 223 6.88 8.72 -19.65
N PHE A 224 8.05 9.06 -19.09
CA PHE A 224 8.14 10.09 -18.05
C PHE A 224 7.79 11.48 -18.61
N GLU A 225 8.30 11.83 -19.79
CA GLU A 225 7.97 13.08 -20.46
C GLU A 225 6.45 13.22 -20.69
N ALA A 226 5.82 12.16 -21.18
CA ALA A 226 4.38 12.13 -21.43
C ALA A 226 3.56 12.27 -20.12
N LEU A 227 3.97 11.60 -19.04
CA LEU A 227 3.30 11.73 -17.73
C LEU A 227 3.43 13.14 -17.15
N VAL A 228 4.55 13.83 -17.41
CA VAL A 228 4.73 15.23 -16.97
C VAL A 228 3.92 16.20 -17.84
N THR A 229 4.05 16.09 -19.16
CA THR A 229 3.53 17.09 -20.10
C THR A 229 2.06 16.90 -20.46
N GLU A 230 1.57 15.66 -20.51
CA GLU A 230 0.19 15.31 -20.88
C GLU A 230 -0.62 14.74 -19.71
N GLY A 231 0.04 13.93 -18.86
CA GLY A 231 -0.57 13.36 -17.66
C GLY A 231 -0.65 14.35 -16.50
N GLN A 232 0.22 15.37 -16.49
CA GLN A 232 0.37 16.35 -15.40
C GLN A 232 0.54 15.67 -14.04
N VAL A 233 1.40 14.65 -13.98
CA VAL A 233 1.70 13.90 -12.76
C VAL A 233 2.18 14.84 -11.65
N HIS A 234 1.74 14.63 -10.42
CA HIS A 234 2.05 15.50 -9.27
C HIS A 234 3.36 15.14 -8.58
N ALA A 235 3.85 13.91 -8.74
CA ALA A 235 5.11 13.48 -8.15
C ALA A 235 5.97 12.65 -9.12
N VAL A 236 7.29 12.72 -8.92
CA VAL A 236 8.27 11.85 -9.60
C VAL A 236 9.19 11.24 -8.54
N MET A 237 9.42 9.93 -8.62
CA MET A 237 10.36 9.25 -7.72
C MET A 237 11.70 9.03 -8.41
N GLY A 238 12.76 9.62 -7.88
CA GLY A 238 14.14 9.36 -8.30
C GLY A 238 14.55 7.92 -8.03
N ALA A 239 15.24 7.28 -8.96
CA ALA A 239 15.69 5.89 -8.83
C ALA A 239 16.90 5.73 -7.88
N TYR A 240 17.19 4.48 -7.53
CA TYR A 240 18.36 4.08 -6.73
C TYR A 240 19.69 4.28 -7.46
N ASN A 241 19.73 3.92 -8.74
CA ASN A 241 20.96 3.84 -9.52
C ASN A 241 21.52 5.22 -9.87
N ARG A 242 22.75 5.22 -10.38
CA ARG A 242 23.33 6.40 -11.04
C ARG A 242 23.05 6.38 -12.54
N VAL A 243 23.00 7.57 -13.15
CA VAL A 243 22.97 7.76 -14.60
C VAL A 243 24.06 8.74 -14.97
N TYR A 244 24.97 8.32 -15.85
CA TYR A 244 26.18 9.10 -16.24
C TYR A 244 26.98 9.61 -15.03
N GLY A 245 27.04 8.83 -13.95
CA GLY A 245 27.79 9.16 -12.76
C GLY A 245 27.06 10.00 -11.72
N GLU A 246 25.87 10.55 -12.00
CA GLU A 246 25.05 11.25 -11.01
C GLU A 246 24.04 10.30 -10.35
N SER A 247 23.73 10.46 -9.07
CA SER A 247 22.60 9.74 -8.45
C SER A 247 21.30 10.17 -9.11
N ALA A 248 20.46 9.24 -9.56
CA ALA A 248 19.17 9.60 -10.17
C ALA A 248 18.26 10.37 -9.21
N SER A 249 18.36 10.10 -7.90
CA SER A 249 17.67 10.84 -6.82
C SER A 249 18.37 12.13 -6.39
N ALA A 250 19.41 12.58 -7.09
CA ALA A 250 20.09 13.86 -6.84
C ALA A 250 20.80 14.36 -8.11
N SER A 251 20.22 14.13 -9.28
CA SER A 251 20.86 14.43 -10.56
C SER A 251 20.51 15.84 -11.04
N GLN A 252 21.55 16.63 -11.32
CA GLN A 252 21.39 17.94 -11.94
C GLN A 252 20.81 17.78 -13.35
N PHE A 253 21.33 16.82 -14.12
CA PHE A 253 20.86 16.55 -15.47
C PHE A 253 19.38 16.09 -15.50
N LEU A 254 19.02 15.08 -14.71
CA LEU A 254 17.68 14.48 -14.75
C LEU A 254 16.64 15.37 -14.07
N LEU A 255 16.87 15.81 -12.84
CA LEU A 255 15.83 16.47 -12.03
C LEU A 255 15.70 17.97 -12.34
N ARG A 256 16.83 18.66 -12.56
CA ARG A 256 16.82 20.12 -12.79
C ARG A 256 16.66 20.43 -14.27
N GLU A 257 17.58 19.96 -15.10
CA GLU A 257 17.65 20.34 -16.52
C GLU A 257 16.58 19.65 -17.37
N LEU A 258 16.34 18.36 -17.15
CA LEU A 258 15.34 17.62 -17.93
C LEU A 258 13.94 17.81 -17.34
N LEU A 259 13.69 17.30 -16.13
CA LEU A 259 12.37 17.26 -15.53
C LEU A 259 11.76 18.65 -15.32
N ARG A 260 12.47 19.55 -14.64
CA ARG A 260 11.93 20.90 -14.33
C ARG A 260 12.07 21.88 -15.49
N GLN A 261 13.26 22.02 -16.09
CA GLN A 261 13.50 23.07 -17.10
C GLN A 261 12.97 22.72 -18.50
N ARG A 262 13.13 21.48 -18.97
CA ARG A 262 12.69 21.08 -20.32
C ARG A 262 11.23 20.65 -20.37
N TRP A 263 10.80 19.83 -19.41
CA TRP A 263 9.42 19.32 -19.39
C TRP A 263 8.44 20.17 -18.58
N GLY A 264 8.93 21.12 -17.78
CA GLY A 264 8.08 22.05 -17.04
C GLY A 264 7.41 21.43 -15.81
N PHE A 265 7.98 20.40 -15.20
CA PHE A 265 7.40 19.75 -14.02
C PHE A 265 7.27 20.70 -12.82
N THR A 266 6.04 20.88 -12.33
CA THR A 266 5.69 21.76 -11.21
C THR A 266 5.40 21.03 -9.91
N GLY A 267 5.41 19.69 -9.92
CA GLY A 267 5.19 18.87 -8.73
C GLY A 267 6.42 18.77 -7.83
N TYR A 268 6.41 17.76 -6.97
CA TYR A 268 7.53 17.42 -6.08
C TYR A 268 8.22 16.14 -6.50
N VAL A 269 9.51 16.03 -6.20
CA VAL A 269 10.31 14.84 -6.39
C VAL A 269 10.54 14.19 -5.03
N MET A 270 10.48 12.86 -5.02
CA MET A 270 10.90 12.08 -3.87
C MET A 270 12.03 11.13 -4.24
N SER A 271 12.87 10.78 -3.26
CA SER A 271 13.81 9.68 -3.41
C SER A 271 13.07 8.35 -3.33
N ASP A 272 13.53 7.33 -4.05
CA ASP A 272 13.22 5.96 -3.65
C ASP A 272 13.80 5.68 -2.24
N CYS A 273 13.30 4.65 -1.57
CA CYS A 273 13.56 4.39 -0.16
C CYS A 273 15.00 4.02 0.12
N TRP A 274 15.71 4.90 0.82
CA TRP A 274 17.16 4.85 1.07
C TRP A 274 18.05 5.34 -0.09
N ALA A 275 17.50 5.84 -1.20
CA ALA A 275 18.32 6.32 -2.32
C ALA A 275 19.19 7.55 -1.97
N VAL A 276 18.78 8.38 -0.99
CA VAL A 276 19.63 9.46 -0.46
C VAL A 276 20.82 8.90 0.32
N VAL A 277 20.64 7.81 1.06
CA VAL A 277 21.73 7.12 1.75
C VAL A 277 22.72 6.53 0.75
N ASP A 278 22.22 5.98 -0.36
CA ASP A 278 23.08 5.43 -1.41
C ASP A 278 24.10 6.46 -1.92
N ILE A 279 23.74 7.75 -2.02
CA ILE A 279 24.62 8.83 -2.50
C ILE A 279 26.00 8.81 -1.82
N TRP A 280 26.06 8.67 -0.49
CA TRP A 280 27.30 8.69 0.27
C TRP A 280 27.74 7.28 0.70
N GLN A 281 26.81 6.36 0.95
CA GLN A 281 27.14 5.05 1.51
C GLN A 281 27.56 4.05 0.44
N ASN A 282 26.88 4.03 -0.70
CA ASN A 282 27.06 2.99 -1.73
C ASN A 282 27.71 3.56 -3.00
N HIS A 283 27.22 4.71 -3.47
CA HIS A 283 27.70 5.40 -4.67
C HIS A 283 28.96 6.22 -4.46
N LYS A 284 29.24 6.64 -3.21
CA LYS A 284 30.43 7.43 -2.83
C LYS A 284 30.58 8.73 -3.64
N ILE A 285 29.46 9.36 -4.00
CA ILE A 285 29.45 10.64 -4.75
C ILE A 285 29.93 11.79 -3.84
N VAL A 286 29.55 11.74 -2.57
CA VAL A 286 30.00 12.65 -1.51
C VAL A 286 30.48 11.84 -0.30
N ALA A 287 31.17 12.50 0.64
CA ALA A 287 31.83 11.81 1.74
C ALA A 287 30.91 11.60 2.95
N THR A 288 29.93 12.48 3.15
CA THR A 288 29.15 12.53 4.40
C THR A 288 27.64 12.56 4.19
N PRO A 289 26.84 12.14 5.19
CA PRO A 289 25.38 12.24 5.13
C PRO A 289 24.83 13.67 4.96
N PRO A 290 25.36 14.73 5.63
CA PRO A 290 24.92 16.10 5.40
C PRO A 290 25.15 16.58 3.96
N GLU A 291 26.28 16.23 3.35
CA GLU A 291 26.55 16.52 1.94
C GLU A 291 25.55 15.82 1.01
N ALA A 292 25.16 14.58 1.31
CA ALA A 292 24.17 13.86 0.52
C ALA A 292 22.77 14.48 0.63
N ALA A 293 22.35 14.85 1.84
CA ALA A 293 21.08 15.52 2.06
C ALA A 293 21.02 16.88 1.35
N ALA A 294 22.07 17.69 1.49
CA ALA A 294 22.18 18.98 0.79
C ALA A 294 22.17 18.82 -0.73
N LEU A 295 22.94 17.88 -1.27
CA LEU A 295 23.00 17.61 -2.71
C LEU A 295 21.62 17.21 -3.27
N ALA A 296 20.91 16.31 -2.58
CA ALA A 296 19.60 15.85 -3.00
C ALA A 296 18.57 16.99 -3.04
N VAL A 297 18.46 17.82 -1.99
CA VAL A 297 17.52 18.95 -1.97
C VAL A 297 17.88 20.00 -3.01
N ARG A 298 19.16 20.38 -3.13
CA ARG A 298 19.61 21.40 -4.11
C ARG A 298 19.38 20.97 -5.55
N ASN A 299 19.49 19.67 -5.83
CA ASN A 299 19.19 19.11 -7.14
C ASN A 299 17.70 18.75 -7.31
N GLY A 300 16.85 19.12 -6.34
CA GLY A 300 15.40 19.11 -6.49
C GLY A 300 14.74 17.79 -6.10
N THR A 301 15.25 17.10 -5.07
CA THR A 301 14.55 16.02 -4.37
C THR A 301 14.02 16.55 -3.04
N GLU A 302 12.75 16.95 -3.02
CA GLU A 302 12.12 17.60 -1.88
C GLU A 302 11.78 16.61 -0.76
N LEU A 303 11.35 15.38 -1.07
CA LEU A 303 10.96 14.38 -0.09
C LEU A 303 11.94 13.19 -0.03
N ASN A 304 12.38 12.81 1.16
CA ASN A 304 13.17 11.60 1.36
C ASN A 304 12.28 10.42 1.79
N CYS A 305 12.21 9.34 1.01
CA CYS A 305 11.82 8.06 1.58
C CYS A 305 12.99 7.50 2.41
N GLY A 306 12.86 7.54 3.72
CA GLY A 306 13.92 7.25 4.68
C GLY A 306 13.94 8.28 5.80
N SER A 307 15.03 8.33 6.54
CA SER A 307 15.19 9.18 7.72
C SER A 307 16.39 10.13 7.65
N THR A 308 17.01 10.28 6.46
CA THR A 308 18.24 11.07 6.32
C THR A 308 17.98 12.56 6.53
N TYR A 309 16.87 13.09 6.03
CA TYR A 309 16.64 14.53 6.01
C TYR A 309 16.45 15.15 7.39
N ALA A 310 15.65 14.53 8.27
CA ALA A 310 15.33 15.09 9.59
C ALA A 310 16.57 15.42 10.44
N GLU A 311 17.55 14.52 10.45
CA GLU A 311 18.78 14.70 11.23
C GLU A 311 19.84 15.50 10.47
N GLN A 312 19.99 15.27 9.17
CA GLN A 312 21.17 15.73 8.43
C GLN A 312 20.99 17.10 7.78
N LEU A 313 19.77 17.56 7.48
CA LEU A 313 19.54 18.88 6.90
C LEU A 313 19.84 20.04 7.86
N PRO A 314 19.49 20.00 9.16
CA PRO A 314 19.90 21.04 10.10
C PRO A 314 21.43 21.17 10.17
N ILE A 315 22.15 20.05 10.21
CA ILE A 315 23.62 20.01 10.19
C ILE A 315 24.15 20.60 8.87
N ALA A 316 23.54 20.26 7.74
CA ALA A 316 23.94 20.79 6.44
C ALA A 316 23.76 22.31 6.34
N VAL A 317 22.71 22.86 6.95
CA VAL A 317 22.50 24.31 7.05
C VAL A 317 23.56 24.97 7.93
N GLU A 318 23.85 24.40 9.09
CA GLU A 318 24.91 24.89 9.99
C GLU A 318 26.30 24.88 9.33
N GLN A 319 26.57 23.89 8.47
CA GLN A 319 27.81 23.78 7.69
C GLN A 319 27.84 24.65 6.42
N GLY A 320 26.74 25.32 6.08
CA GLY A 320 26.62 26.14 4.87
C GLY A 320 26.59 25.34 3.56
N LEU A 321 26.25 24.05 3.62
CA LEU A 321 26.10 23.17 2.43
C LEU A 321 24.80 23.44 1.67
N ILE A 322 23.79 23.94 2.37
CA ILE A 322 22.49 24.39 1.87
C ILE A 322 21.98 25.53 2.74
N SER A 323 21.22 26.47 2.19
CA SER A 323 20.58 27.54 2.96
C SER A 323 19.20 27.13 3.49
N GLU A 324 18.77 27.73 4.60
CA GLU A 324 17.40 27.53 5.10
C GLU A 324 16.34 28.02 4.08
N ALA A 325 16.67 29.01 3.25
CA ALA A 325 15.77 29.46 2.18
C ALA A 325 15.58 28.42 1.07
N GLU A 326 16.61 27.65 0.71
CA GLU A 326 16.49 26.52 -0.20
C GLU A 326 15.62 25.41 0.40
N LEU A 327 15.75 25.18 1.71
CA LEU A 327 14.89 24.26 2.46
C LEU A 327 13.42 24.71 2.46
N ASP A 328 13.17 26.00 2.70
CA ASP A 328 11.83 26.59 2.74
C ASP A 328 11.10 26.46 1.40
N ALA A 329 11.83 26.65 0.29
CA ALA A 329 11.28 26.48 -1.05
C ALA A 329 10.89 25.01 -1.33
N ALA A 330 11.77 24.06 -0.96
CA ALA A 330 11.49 22.63 -1.10
C ALA A 330 10.28 22.21 -0.25
N LEU A 331 10.25 22.61 1.02
CA LEU A 331 9.18 22.25 1.94
C LEU A 331 7.85 22.92 1.57
N THR A 332 7.86 24.16 1.07
CA THR A 332 6.64 24.83 0.61
C THR A 332 6.00 24.03 -0.52
N THR A 333 6.79 23.45 -1.43
CA THR A 333 6.29 22.55 -2.48
C THR A 333 5.55 21.33 -1.89
N LEU A 334 6.11 20.68 -0.88
CA LEU A 334 5.48 19.53 -0.21
C LEU A 334 4.21 19.93 0.55
N ILE A 335 4.24 21.03 1.29
CA ILE A 335 3.06 21.49 2.03
C ILE A 335 1.94 21.92 1.08
N THR A 336 2.27 22.57 -0.04
CA THR A 336 1.29 22.89 -1.09
C THR A 336 0.65 21.62 -1.66
N ALA A 337 1.41 20.55 -1.88
CA ALA A 337 0.85 19.26 -2.32
C ALA A 337 -0.16 18.70 -1.29
N ARG A 338 0.20 18.67 0.00
CA ARG A 338 -0.73 18.24 1.07
C ARG A 338 -1.99 19.12 1.16
N MET A 339 -1.88 20.42 0.89
CA MET A 339 -3.03 21.32 0.83
C MET A 339 -3.93 21.04 -0.36
N ARG A 340 -3.37 20.75 -1.54
CA ARG A 340 -4.14 20.33 -2.73
C ARG A 340 -4.90 19.02 -2.50
N LEU A 341 -4.41 18.16 -1.62
CA LEU A 341 -5.11 16.93 -1.20
C LEU A 341 -6.29 17.19 -0.23
N GLY A 342 -6.48 18.44 0.19
CA GLY A 342 -7.57 18.86 1.08
C GLY A 342 -7.30 18.61 2.57
N MET A 343 -6.07 18.26 2.96
CA MET A 343 -5.75 17.83 4.34
C MET A 343 -5.84 18.94 5.39
N PHE A 344 -5.93 20.20 4.97
CA PHE A 344 -5.97 21.38 5.84
C PHE A 344 -7.32 22.10 5.80
N ASP A 345 -8.29 21.57 5.05
CA ASP A 345 -9.60 22.18 4.87
C ASP A 345 -10.65 21.35 5.61
N PRO A 346 -11.77 21.96 6.05
CA PRO A 346 -12.86 21.20 6.64
C PRO A 346 -13.34 20.10 5.67
N PRO A 347 -13.51 18.84 6.11
CA PRO A 347 -13.85 17.72 5.23
C PRO A 347 -15.08 17.97 4.35
N GLU A 348 -16.07 18.69 4.86
CA GLU A 348 -17.29 19.09 4.13
C GLU A 348 -17.02 19.98 2.90
N GLN A 349 -15.87 20.64 2.82
CA GLN A 349 -15.46 21.42 1.64
C GLN A 349 -14.70 20.58 0.62
N VAL A 350 -14.21 19.40 1.00
CA VAL A 350 -13.39 18.53 0.16
C VAL A 350 -14.27 17.46 -0.47
N LYS A 351 -14.58 17.60 -1.77
CA LYS A 351 -15.40 16.66 -2.56
C LYS A 351 -15.04 15.19 -2.29
N TRP A 352 -13.74 14.90 -2.34
CA TRP A 352 -13.21 13.54 -2.22
C TRP A 352 -13.26 12.99 -0.78
N ALA A 353 -13.43 13.85 0.23
CA ALA A 353 -13.60 13.43 1.63
C ALA A 353 -14.98 12.87 1.94
N GLN A 354 -15.92 13.00 1.00
CA GLN A 354 -17.29 12.51 1.14
C GLN A 354 -17.48 11.07 0.63
N ILE A 355 -16.42 10.43 0.10
CA ILE A 355 -16.50 9.04 -0.39
C ILE A 355 -16.64 8.08 0.82
N PRO A 356 -17.73 7.30 0.92
CA PRO A 356 -17.96 6.43 2.05
C PRO A 356 -17.12 5.15 1.98
N TYR A 357 -16.89 4.51 3.13
CA TYR A 357 -16.11 3.27 3.20
C TYR A 357 -16.74 2.11 2.40
N SER A 358 -18.06 2.10 2.20
CA SER A 358 -18.77 1.08 1.42
C SER A 358 -18.39 1.00 -0.07
N VAL A 359 -17.62 1.96 -0.58
CA VAL A 359 -17.04 1.91 -1.92
C VAL A 359 -15.84 0.95 -1.98
N ASN A 360 -15.16 0.72 -0.85
CA ASN A 360 -14.04 -0.22 -0.78
C ASN A 360 -14.51 -1.64 -1.09
N GLN A 361 -13.95 -2.28 -2.12
CA GLN A 361 -14.35 -3.60 -2.61
C GLN A 361 -15.86 -3.72 -2.88
N ALA A 362 -16.45 -2.68 -3.47
CA ALA A 362 -17.82 -2.77 -3.93
C ALA A 362 -17.96 -3.89 -4.99
N PRO A 363 -19.10 -4.59 -5.10
CA PRO A 363 -19.29 -5.65 -6.10
C PRO A 363 -19.01 -5.22 -7.55
N ALA A 364 -19.25 -3.94 -7.88
CA ALA A 364 -18.93 -3.39 -9.20
C ALA A 364 -17.41 -3.32 -9.47
N HIS A 365 -16.59 -3.21 -8.43
CA HIS A 365 -15.14 -3.23 -8.53
C HIS A 365 -14.62 -4.66 -8.75
N ASP A 366 -15.23 -5.65 -8.09
CA ASP A 366 -14.96 -7.07 -8.35
C ASP A 366 -15.29 -7.44 -9.80
N ASP A 367 -16.44 -6.99 -10.31
CA ASP A 367 -16.83 -7.17 -11.71
C ASP A 367 -15.83 -6.52 -12.69
N LEU A 368 -15.33 -5.32 -12.37
CA LEU A 368 -14.30 -4.64 -13.16
C LEU A 368 -12.98 -5.42 -13.13
N SER A 369 -12.53 -5.90 -11.96
CA SER A 369 -11.30 -6.68 -11.83
C SER A 369 -11.39 -7.97 -12.65
N ARG A 370 -12.53 -8.68 -12.58
CA ARG A 370 -12.79 -9.86 -13.40
C ARG A 370 -12.74 -9.55 -14.90
N ARG A 371 -13.36 -8.45 -15.34
CA ARG A 371 -13.31 -8.02 -16.75
C ARG A 371 -11.89 -7.69 -17.19
N ALA A 372 -11.12 -6.98 -16.36
CA ALA A 372 -9.73 -6.67 -16.64
C ALA A 372 -8.88 -7.95 -16.76
N ALA A 373 -9.09 -8.92 -15.87
CA ALA A 373 -8.42 -10.22 -15.92
C ALA A 373 -8.79 -11.03 -17.17
N GLN A 374 -10.04 -10.94 -17.64
CA GLN A 374 -10.45 -11.59 -18.90
C GLN A 374 -9.81 -10.94 -20.12
N ALA A 375 -9.72 -9.60 -20.12
CA ALA A 375 -9.12 -8.83 -21.23
C ALA A 375 -7.59 -8.96 -21.29
N SER A 376 -6.92 -9.25 -20.18
CA SER A 376 -5.46 -9.37 -20.11
C SER A 376 -4.91 -10.70 -20.61
N LEU A 377 -5.75 -11.72 -20.79
CA LEU A 377 -5.32 -13.04 -21.23
C LEU A 377 -4.91 -13.04 -22.71
N VAL A 378 -3.69 -13.51 -22.99
CA VAL A 378 -3.18 -13.66 -24.36
C VAL A 378 -3.21 -15.13 -24.78
N LEU A 379 -4.03 -15.46 -25.78
CA LEU A 379 -4.05 -16.80 -26.36
C LEU A 379 -2.87 -16.99 -27.32
N LEU A 380 -1.79 -17.61 -26.84
CA LEU A 380 -0.58 -17.83 -27.63
C LEU A 380 -0.70 -18.98 -28.64
N LYS A 381 -1.42 -20.04 -28.29
CA LYS A 381 -1.58 -21.24 -29.14
C LYS A 381 -2.96 -21.88 -28.94
N ASN A 382 -3.65 -22.21 -30.04
CA ASN A 382 -4.86 -23.01 -30.03
C ASN A 382 -4.97 -23.81 -31.34
N GLU A 383 -5.07 -25.13 -31.25
CA GLU A 383 -5.23 -26.05 -32.40
C GLU A 383 -6.65 -26.65 -32.44
N GLY A 384 -7.66 -25.88 -32.00
CA GLY A 384 -9.07 -26.28 -31.99
C GLY A 384 -9.55 -26.91 -30.67
N LEU A 385 -8.71 -26.93 -29.64
CA LEU A 385 -9.09 -27.44 -28.31
C LEU A 385 -9.95 -26.43 -27.53
N LEU A 386 -9.61 -25.14 -27.61
CA LEU A 386 -10.34 -24.08 -26.92
C LEU A 386 -11.41 -23.46 -27.83
N PRO A 387 -12.59 -23.11 -27.28
CA PRO A 387 -12.99 -23.24 -25.87
C PRO A 387 -13.33 -24.67 -25.46
N LEU A 388 -13.05 -25.02 -24.20
CA LEU A 388 -13.42 -26.34 -23.65
C LEU A 388 -14.94 -26.52 -23.62
N SER A 389 -15.42 -27.71 -24.00
CA SER A 389 -16.83 -28.06 -23.90
C SER A 389 -17.30 -28.11 -22.44
N LYS A 390 -18.53 -27.65 -22.19
CA LYS A 390 -19.19 -27.77 -20.88
C LYS A 390 -19.69 -29.18 -20.59
N ASP A 391 -19.70 -30.06 -21.59
CA ASP A 391 -20.16 -31.45 -21.46
C ASP A 391 -19.07 -32.42 -20.99
N LEU A 392 -17.85 -31.91 -20.76
CA LEU A 392 -16.74 -32.68 -20.19
C LEU A 392 -17.19 -33.37 -18.90
N LYS A 393 -16.93 -34.67 -18.79
CA LYS A 393 -17.30 -35.46 -17.61
C LYS A 393 -16.24 -35.48 -16.53
N ARG A 394 -14.98 -35.30 -16.93
CA ARG A 394 -13.84 -35.31 -16.02
C ARG A 394 -12.75 -34.39 -16.56
N VAL A 395 -12.15 -33.60 -15.68
CA VAL A 395 -11.05 -32.68 -15.99
C VAL A 395 -9.97 -32.85 -14.94
N ALA A 396 -8.72 -33.04 -15.39
CA ALA A 396 -7.56 -32.98 -14.52
C ALA A 396 -6.94 -31.58 -14.61
N VAL A 397 -6.81 -30.91 -13.46
CA VAL A 397 -6.09 -29.64 -13.31
C VAL A 397 -4.76 -29.95 -12.66
N ILE A 398 -3.65 -29.59 -13.32
CA ILE A 398 -2.30 -29.94 -12.86
C ILE A 398 -1.41 -28.70 -12.87
N GLY A 399 -0.68 -28.47 -11.78
CA GLY A 399 0.38 -27.48 -11.71
C GLY A 399 0.45 -26.74 -10.38
N PRO A 400 1.64 -26.20 -10.02
CA PRO A 400 1.88 -25.58 -8.71
C PRO A 400 1.05 -24.32 -8.43
N THR A 401 0.59 -23.63 -9.48
CA THR A 401 -0.17 -22.37 -9.37
C THR A 401 -1.67 -22.54 -9.56
N ALA A 402 -2.15 -23.78 -9.77
CA ALA A 402 -3.56 -24.00 -10.06
C ALA A 402 -4.47 -23.60 -8.90
N ASP A 403 -4.03 -23.86 -7.66
CA ASP A 403 -4.75 -23.51 -6.44
C ASP A 403 -3.91 -22.60 -5.53
N ASP A 404 -3.35 -21.55 -6.12
CA ASP A 404 -2.50 -20.58 -5.43
C ASP A 404 -3.01 -19.15 -5.65
N VAL A 405 -3.42 -18.49 -4.56
CA VAL A 405 -3.84 -17.08 -4.59
C VAL A 405 -2.65 -16.17 -4.90
N MET A 406 -1.45 -16.48 -4.42
CA MET A 406 -0.27 -15.63 -4.63
C MET A 406 0.11 -15.51 -6.11
N ALA A 407 -0.09 -16.58 -6.88
CA ALA A 407 0.09 -16.58 -8.33
C ALA A 407 -0.81 -15.56 -9.05
N LEU A 408 -1.92 -15.15 -8.45
CA LEU A 408 -2.84 -14.14 -9.01
C LEU A 408 -2.39 -12.71 -8.70
N LEU A 409 -1.70 -12.51 -7.57
CA LEU A 409 -1.47 -11.18 -6.99
C LEU A 409 -0.19 -10.51 -7.48
N GLY A 410 0.86 -11.28 -7.78
CA GLY A 410 2.18 -10.71 -8.07
C GLY A 410 2.77 -10.02 -6.83
N ASN A 411 3.13 -8.73 -6.94
CA ASN A 411 3.63 -7.93 -5.82
C ASN A 411 2.89 -6.58 -5.72
N TYR A 412 3.11 -5.81 -4.65
CA TYR A 412 2.44 -4.51 -4.42
C TYR A 412 0.90 -4.60 -4.53
N TYR A 413 0.34 -5.63 -3.89
CA TYR A 413 -1.10 -5.90 -3.85
C TYR A 413 -1.75 -5.50 -2.52
N GLY A 414 -3.07 -5.33 -2.52
CA GLY A 414 -3.93 -5.36 -1.33
C GLY A 414 -4.48 -6.76 -1.07
N THR A 415 -5.29 -6.92 -0.03
CA THR A 415 -5.87 -8.23 0.30
C THR A 415 -7.22 -8.42 -0.43
N PRO A 416 -7.36 -9.34 -1.39
CA PRO A 416 -8.66 -9.58 -2.01
C PRO A 416 -9.64 -10.21 -1.00
N ALA A 417 -10.89 -9.78 -1.00
CA ALA A 417 -11.91 -10.30 -0.08
C ALA A 417 -12.30 -11.76 -0.36
N ALA A 418 -12.38 -12.12 -1.63
CA ALA A 418 -12.80 -13.43 -2.11
C ALA A 418 -12.03 -13.81 -3.39
N PRO A 419 -10.71 -14.10 -3.30
CA PRO A 419 -9.93 -14.49 -4.46
C PRO A 419 -10.44 -15.82 -5.05
N VAL A 420 -10.44 -15.92 -6.38
CA VAL A 420 -10.81 -17.14 -7.11
C VAL A 420 -9.56 -17.72 -7.79
N THR A 421 -9.09 -18.87 -7.31
CA THR A 421 -7.96 -19.59 -7.92
C THR A 421 -8.33 -20.16 -9.29
N ILE A 422 -7.33 -20.55 -10.08
CA ILE A 422 -7.57 -21.18 -11.40
C ILE A 422 -8.39 -22.47 -11.22
N LEU A 423 -8.07 -23.28 -10.22
CA LEU A 423 -8.78 -24.50 -9.88
C LEU A 423 -10.24 -24.21 -9.48
N GLN A 424 -10.45 -23.23 -8.60
CA GLN A 424 -11.80 -22.85 -8.18
C GLN A 424 -12.62 -22.35 -9.38
N GLY A 425 -12.05 -21.48 -10.22
CA GLY A 425 -12.73 -20.98 -11.41
C GLY A 425 -13.10 -22.09 -12.41
N ILE A 426 -12.27 -23.13 -12.56
CA ILE A 426 -12.60 -24.30 -13.40
C ILE A 426 -13.73 -25.12 -12.77
N ARG A 427 -13.70 -25.36 -11.45
CA ARG A 427 -14.77 -26.07 -10.72
C ARG A 427 -16.11 -25.36 -10.86
N ASP A 428 -16.13 -24.04 -10.67
CA ASP A 428 -17.34 -23.22 -10.82
C ASP A 428 -17.85 -23.23 -12.27
N ALA A 429 -16.95 -23.26 -13.25
CA ALA A 429 -17.28 -23.25 -14.66
C ALA A 429 -17.73 -24.63 -15.19
N LEU A 430 -17.48 -25.73 -14.46
CA LEU A 430 -17.81 -27.11 -14.83
C LEU A 430 -18.44 -27.88 -13.64
N PRO A 431 -19.59 -27.43 -13.09
CA PRO A 431 -20.16 -28.00 -11.87
C PRO A 431 -20.64 -29.45 -12.00
N GLN A 432 -20.79 -29.95 -13.25
CA GLN A 432 -21.22 -31.31 -13.55
C GLN A 432 -20.05 -32.26 -13.90
N ALA A 433 -18.83 -31.73 -13.97
CA ALA A 433 -17.64 -32.52 -14.24
C ALA A 433 -16.95 -32.92 -12.94
N GLU A 434 -16.36 -34.12 -12.91
CA GLU A 434 -15.40 -34.47 -11.88
C GLU A 434 -14.08 -33.71 -12.14
N VAL A 435 -13.78 -32.69 -11.33
CA VAL A 435 -12.53 -31.94 -11.42
C VAL A 435 -11.53 -32.48 -10.40
N VAL A 436 -10.53 -33.20 -10.88
CA VAL A 436 -9.42 -33.72 -10.06
C VAL A 436 -8.22 -32.79 -10.15
N TYR A 437 -7.55 -32.57 -9.03
CA TYR A 437 -6.37 -31.72 -8.93
C TYR A 437 -5.14 -32.54 -8.53
N ALA A 438 -4.00 -32.20 -9.11
CA ALA A 438 -2.71 -32.62 -8.60
C ALA A 438 -1.71 -31.47 -8.75
N ARG A 439 -0.98 -31.12 -7.68
CA ARG A 439 0.07 -30.09 -7.76
C ARG A 439 1.15 -30.44 -8.78
N GLY A 440 1.53 -31.72 -8.83
CA GLY A 440 2.58 -32.23 -9.71
C GLY A 440 3.97 -31.93 -9.17
N VAL A 441 4.47 -30.72 -9.41
CA VAL A 441 5.83 -30.28 -9.03
C VAL A 441 5.77 -28.91 -8.34
N ASP A 442 6.85 -28.52 -7.66
CA ASP A 442 7.02 -27.16 -7.16
C ASP A 442 7.60 -26.22 -8.22
N LEU A 443 7.41 -24.90 -8.04
CA LEU A 443 7.99 -23.89 -8.93
C LEU A 443 9.51 -23.81 -8.83
N VAL A 444 10.05 -24.03 -7.63
CA VAL A 444 11.49 -23.95 -7.31
C VAL A 444 11.83 -25.08 -6.36
N ASP A 445 12.69 -26.00 -6.81
CA ASP A 445 13.18 -27.09 -5.97
C ASP A 445 13.94 -26.57 -4.75
N GLY A 446 13.63 -27.12 -3.56
CA GLY A 446 14.36 -26.82 -2.33
C GLY A 446 14.12 -25.42 -1.74
N ARG A 447 13.12 -24.68 -2.24
CA ARG A 447 12.70 -23.42 -1.62
C ARG A 447 11.90 -23.71 -0.34
N ASP A 448 12.48 -23.37 0.80
CA ASP A 448 11.81 -23.40 2.10
C ASP A 448 10.94 -22.14 2.24
N ASP A 449 9.68 -22.23 1.82
CA ASP A 449 8.70 -21.15 1.92
C ASP A 449 7.49 -21.64 2.73
N PRO A 450 7.35 -21.21 4.00
CA PRO A 450 6.20 -21.51 4.86
C PRO A 450 4.83 -21.23 4.22
N GLY A 451 4.77 -20.32 3.23
CA GLY A 451 3.55 -19.98 2.51
C GLY A 451 3.29 -20.84 1.26
N ALA A 452 4.22 -21.72 0.88
CA ALA A 452 4.11 -22.58 -0.31
C ALA A 452 3.56 -23.97 -0.02
N THR A 453 3.46 -24.36 1.26
CA THR A 453 2.83 -25.61 1.70
C THR A 453 1.36 -25.62 1.29
N PRO A 454 0.90 -26.62 0.53
CA PRO A 454 -0.50 -26.69 0.11
C PRO A 454 -1.43 -26.73 1.32
N LEU A 455 -2.50 -25.94 1.27
CA LEU A 455 -3.57 -26.04 2.24
C LEU A 455 -4.25 -27.40 2.13
N ILE A 456 -4.70 -27.94 3.26
CA ILE A 456 -5.51 -29.16 3.26
C ILE A 456 -6.80 -28.87 2.51
N GLU A 457 -7.11 -29.64 1.47
CA GLU A 457 -8.34 -29.46 0.70
C GLU A 457 -9.58 -29.67 1.58
N ALA A 458 -10.61 -28.85 1.38
CA ALA A 458 -11.84 -28.89 2.17
C ALA A 458 -12.49 -30.29 2.19
N GLN A 459 -12.34 -31.08 1.12
CA GLN A 459 -12.85 -32.45 1.04
C GLN A 459 -12.28 -33.40 2.11
N TYR A 460 -11.08 -33.09 2.62
CA TYR A 460 -10.40 -33.85 3.69
C TYR A 460 -10.67 -33.26 5.08
N LEU A 461 -11.55 -32.27 5.20
CA LEU A 461 -11.89 -31.61 6.46
C LEU A 461 -13.39 -31.69 6.72
N ARG A 462 -13.79 -31.97 7.97
CA ARG A 462 -15.19 -31.86 8.42
C ARG A 462 -15.27 -31.08 9.73
N PRO A 463 -16.26 -30.19 9.90
CA PRO A 463 -16.38 -29.40 11.14
C PRO A 463 -16.75 -30.27 12.35
N GLU A 464 -17.44 -31.39 12.12
CA GLU A 464 -17.84 -32.36 13.13
C GLU A 464 -18.11 -33.74 12.49
N ALA A 465 -18.22 -34.77 13.34
CA ALA A 465 -18.55 -36.12 12.92
C ALA A 465 -19.87 -36.15 12.12
N GLU A 466 -19.88 -36.93 11.04
CA GLU A 466 -21.05 -37.11 10.15
C GLU A 466 -21.52 -35.84 9.40
N SER A 467 -20.84 -34.69 9.55
CA SER A 467 -21.22 -33.48 8.83
C SER A 467 -21.11 -33.64 7.31
N SER A 468 -22.14 -33.15 6.61
CA SER A 468 -22.13 -33.04 5.15
C SER A 468 -21.32 -31.83 4.67
N GLU A 469 -21.06 -30.86 5.55
CA GLU A 469 -20.21 -29.71 5.27
C GLU A 469 -18.74 -30.10 5.19
N ARG A 470 -17.93 -29.20 4.63
CA ARG A 470 -16.50 -29.40 4.39
C ARG A 470 -15.73 -28.20 4.93
N GLY A 471 -14.64 -28.47 5.64
CA GLY A 471 -13.86 -27.46 6.34
C GLY A 471 -13.77 -27.71 7.84
N LEU A 472 -13.30 -26.70 8.57
CA LEU A 472 -13.18 -26.71 10.03
C LEU A 472 -14.10 -25.66 10.65
N ARG A 473 -14.69 -25.97 11.81
CA ARG A 473 -15.45 -25.00 12.59
C ARG A 473 -14.46 -24.02 13.25
N GLY A 474 -14.48 -22.77 12.79
CA GLY A 474 -13.70 -21.67 13.33
C GLY A 474 -14.50 -20.87 14.36
N GLU A 475 -13.94 -20.70 15.56
CA GLU A 475 -14.44 -19.85 16.64
C GLU A 475 -13.49 -18.67 16.80
N TYR A 476 -13.98 -17.45 16.60
CA TYR A 476 -13.17 -16.24 16.55
C TYR A 476 -13.41 -15.39 17.79
N TYR A 477 -12.36 -15.01 18.51
CA TYR A 477 -12.42 -14.31 19.79
C TYR A 477 -11.75 -12.94 19.67
N ALA A 478 -12.35 -11.89 20.24
CA ALA A 478 -11.75 -10.54 20.30
C ALA A 478 -10.73 -10.39 21.45
N ASN A 479 -9.97 -11.46 21.73
CA ASN A 479 -8.87 -11.51 22.70
C ASN A 479 -7.84 -12.55 22.26
N ARG A 480 -6.68 -12.58 22.90
CA ARG A 480 -5.56 -13.47 22.53
C ARG A 480 -5.62 -14.83 23.22
N GLU A 481 -6.53 -15.02 24.16
CA GLU A 481 -6.56 -16.15 25.09
C GLU A 481 -7.54 -17.26 24.68
N LEU A 482 -8.22 -17.12 23.54
CA LEU A 482 -9.31 -18.03 23.09
C LEU A 482 -10.39 -18.22 24.18
N SER A 483 -10.72 -17.12 24.87
CA SER A 483 -11.56 -17.12 26.07
C SER A 483 -12.86 -16.33 25.87
N GLY A 484 -13.89 -16.68 26.64
CA GLY A 484 -15.23 -16.06 26.55
C GLY A 484 -16.07 -16.62 25.40
N GLU A 485 -17.13 -15.90 25.05
CA GLU A 485 -17.97 -16.21 23.89
C GLU A 485 -17.29 -15.75 22.60
N PRO A 486 -17.25 -16.58 21.54
CA PRO A 486 -16.71 -16.15 20.26
C PRO A 486 -17.61 -15.07 19.62
N VAL A 487 -16.97 -14.08 19.00
CA VAL A 487 -17.59 -12.98 18.24
C VAL A 487 -18.16 -13.49 16.92
N LEU A 488 -17.50 -14.48 16.30
CA LEU A 488 -17.90 -15.10 15.05
C LEU A 488 -17.67 -16.61 15.14
N VAL A 489 -18.65 -17.38 14.66
CA VAL A 489 -18.52 -18.82 14.45
C VAL A 489 -18.91 -19.13 13.02
N ARG A 490 -18.02 -19.79 12.27
CA ARG A 490 -18.29 -20.22 10.89
C ARG A 490 -17.54 -21.49 10.54
N VAL A 491 -17.87 -22.09 9.41
CA VAL A 491 -17.09 -23.20 8.83
C VAL A 491 -16.16 -22.62 7.77
N ASP A 492 -14.86 -22.78 8.00
CA ASP A 492 -13.81 -22.37 7.09
C ASP A 492 -13.39 -23.57 6.25
N ALA A 493 -13.65 -23.50 4.94
CA ALA A 493 -13.34 -24.59 4.01
C ALA A 493 -11.85 -25.00 4.05
N GLN A 494 -10.96 -24.03 4.25
CA GLN A 494 -9.53 -24.21 4.45
C GLN A 494 -9.01 -23.15 5.42
N VAL A 495 -7.91 -23.46 6.14
CA VAL A 495 -7.24 -22.52 7.05
C VAL A 495 -6.02 -21.95 6.36
N GLY A 496 -6.19 -20.83 5.65
CA GLY A 496 -5.14 -20.19 4.86
C GLY A 496 -5.35 -18.69 4.71
N PHE A 497 -5.76 -18.03 5.79
CA PHE A 497 -6.16 -16.63 5.76
C PHE A 497 -4.96 -15.68 5.73
N ARG A 498 -5.13 -14.55 5.03
CA ARG A 498 -4.21 -13.41 5.05
C ARG A 498 -5.03 -12.15 5.24
N TRP A 499 -4.96 -11.54 6.42
CA TRP A 499 -5.73 -10.33 6.73
C TRP A 499 -4.91 -9.04 6.59
N ASP A 500 -3.58 -9.13 6.54
CA ASP A 500 -2.67 -7.97 6.49
C ASP A 500 -2.95 -6.99 7.65
N ARG A 501 -3.52 -5.82 7.37
CA ARG A 501 -3.94 -4.83 8.39
C ARG A 501 -5.42 -4.88 8.74
N GLY A 502 -6.16 -5.82 8.15
CA GLY A 502 -7.58 -6.00 8.34
C GLY A 502 -7.92 -7.07 9.37
N SER A 503 -9.21 -7.36 9.51
CA SER A 503 -9.75 -8.38 10.41
C SER A 503 -10.52 -9.47 9.66
N PRO A 504 -10.80 -10.62 10.29
CA PRO A 504 -11.66 -11.66 9.70
C PRO A 504 -13.11 -11.23 9.42
N THR A 505 -13.53 -10.09 9.97
CA THR A 505 -14.90 -9.54 9.86
C THR A 505 -14.99 -8.34 8.91
N ASP A 506 -13.88 -7.82 8.37
CA ASP A 506 -13.88 -6.60 7.54
C ASP A 506 -14.80 -6.70 6.33
N ASN A 507 -14.79 -7.85 5.64
CA ASN A 507 -15.65 -8.06 4.47
C ASN A 507 -17.14 -8.11 4.86
N LEU A 508 -17.46 -8.71 6.02
CA LEU A 508 -18.83 -8.74 6.54
C LEU A 508 -19.29 -7.31 6.89
N GLN A 509 -18.41 -6.53 7.50
CA GLN A 509 -18.66 -5.13 7.81
C GLN A 509 -18.86 -4.29 6.54
N ALA A 510 -17.99 -4.46 5.53
CA ALA A 510 -18.07 -3.74 4.26
C ALA A 510 -19.38 -4.02 3.51
N ARG A 511 -19.90 -5.26 3.60
CA ARG A 511 -21.19 -5.66 3.01
C ARG A 511 -22.41 -5.31 3.88
N GLY A 512 -22.21 -4.75 5.08
CA GLY A 512 -23.28 -4.48 6.03
C GLY A 512 -23.91 -5.75 6.62
N GLU A 513 -23.17 -6.85 6.60
CA GLU A 513 -23.58 -8.17 7.09
C GLU A 513 -23.19 -8.42 8.56
N ALA A 514 -22.34 -7.56 9.14
CA ALA A 514 -21.94 -7.61 10.56
C ALA A 514 -22.64 -6.51 11.38
N GLY A 515 -23.27 -6.91 12.48
CA GLY A 515 -23.88 -6.01 13.45
C GLY A 515 -22.89 -5.41 14.47
N PRO A 516 -23.31 -4.41 15.26
CA PRO A 516 -22.51 -3.87 16.37
C PRO A 516 -22.19 -4.97 17.40
N GLY A 517 -20.91 -5.29 17.58
CA GLY A 517 -20.44 -6.37 18.46
C GLY A 517 -20.07 -7.67 17.75
N GLU A 518 -20.29 -7.76 16.44
CA GLU A 518 -19.88 -8.89 15.57
C GLU A 518 -18.59 -8.57 14.80
N VAL A 519 -17.83 -7.57 15.26
CA VAL A 519 -16.61 -7.07 14.60
C VAL A 519 -15.41 -7.42 15.45
N LEU A 520 -14.46 -8.11 14.85
CA LEU A 520 -13.15 -8.37 15.44
C LEU A 520 -12.24 -7.14 15.28
N PRO A 521 -11.35 -6.88 16.25
CA PRO A 521 -10.31 -5.89 16.06
C PRO A 521 -9.34 -6.33 14.95
N ASN A 522 -8.62 -5.36 14.37
CA ASN A 522 -7.58 -5.63 13.36
C ASN A 522 -6.38 -6.41 13.94
N ASP A 523 -6.21 -6.41 15.26
CA ASP A 523 -5.16 -7.12 15.98
C ASP A 523 -5.64 -7.51 17.38
N GLY A 524 -4.95 -8.42 18.05
CA GLY A 524 -5.28 -8.88 19.40
C GLY A 524 -6.47 -9.84 19.45
N PHE A 525 -6.85 -10.44 18.32
CA PHE A 525 -7.84 -11.52 18.25
C PHE A 525 -7.17 -12.89 18.25
N SER A 526 -7.96 -13.95 18.44
CA SER A 526 -7.50 -15.33 18.32
C SER A 526 -8.59 -16.21 17.73
N ILE A 527 -8.21 -17.32 17.11
CA ILE A 527 -9.15 -18.21 16.41
C ILE A 527 -8.88 -19.65 16.80
N ARG A 528 -9.95 -20.40 17.05
CA ARG A 528 -9.90 -21.84 17.26
C ARG A 528 -10.59 -22.57 16.13
N TRP A 529 -9.81 -23.30 15.34
CA TRP A 529 -10.35 -24.25 14.36
C TRP A 529 -10.46 -25.65 14.97
N ARG A 530 -11.62 -26.29 14.81
CA ARG A 530 -11.90 -27.66 15.27
C ARG A 530 -12.63 -28.45 14.19
N GLY A 531 -12.34 -29.75 14.15
CA GLY A 531 -12.98 -30.67 13.22
C GLY A 531 -12.20 -31.97 13.09
N GLN A 532 -12.50 -32.70 12.02
CA GLN A 532 -11.88 -33.97 11.65
C GLN A 532 -11.00 -33.78 10.42
N LEU A 533 -9.85 -34.45 10.43
CA LEU A 533 -9.00 -34.64 9.26
C LEU A 533 -9.29 -36.03 8.69
N LEU A 534 -9.51 -36.11 7.38
CA LEU A 534 -9.87 -37.35 6.68
C LEU A 534 -8.75 -37.74 5.71
N PRO A 535 -7.83 -38.62 6.13
CA PRO A 535 -6.72 -39.05 5.29
C PRO A 535 -7.25 -39.83 4.07
N PRO A 536 -6.87 -39.46 2.83
CA PRO A 536 -7.29 -40.21 1.64
C PRO A 536 -6.66 -41.61 1.56
N VAL A 537 -5.45 -41.77 2.12
CA VAL A 537 -4.69 -43.02 2.17
C VAL A 537 -4.03 -43.18 3.54
N SER A 538 -3.76 -44.42 3.95
CA SER A 538 -2.98 -44.66 5.17
C SER A 538 -1.50 -44.43 4.91
N GLY A 539 -0.78 -43.86 5.88
CA GLY A 539 0.68 -43.72 5.86
C GLY A 539 1.17 -42.51 6.65
N GLU A 540 2.45 -42.18 6.45
CA GLU A 540 3.09 -41.02 7.06
C GLU A 540 2.66 -39.72 6.35
N TYR A 541 2.22 -38.75 7.15
CA TYR A 541 1.90 -37.39 6.73
C TYR A 541 2.78 -36.40 7.48
N ARG A 542 3.15 -35.31 6.80
CA ARG A 542 3.72 -34.13 7.45
C ARG A 542 2.64 -33.08 7.61
N LEU A 543 2.24 -32.82 8.85
CA LEU A 543 1.35 -31.70 9.17
C LEU A 543 2.19 -30.46 9.45
N GLU A 544 1.78 -29.33 8.89
CA GLU A 544 2.48 -28.06 9.05
C GLU A 544 1.47 -26.96 9.41
N ALA A 545 1.90 -26.04 10.26
CA ALA A 545 1.18 -24.81 10.55
C ALA A 545 2.16 -23.64 10.47
N ALA A 546 1.65 -22.50 10.00
CA ALA A 546 2.43 -21.27 9.88
C ALA A 546 1.60 -20.05 10.27
N ALA A 547 2.18 -19.15 11.07
CA ALA A 547 1.59 -17.85 11.40
C ALA A 547 2.70 -16.85 11.77
N ASN A 548 2.34 -15.57 11.86
CA ASN A 548 3.17 -14.52 12.46
C ASN A 548 2.82 -14.31 13.96
N ASP A 549 1.56 -14.44 14.35
CA ASP A 549 1.09 -14.10 15.72
C ASP A 549 0.88 -15.32 16.63
N GLY A 550 1.57 -16.42 16.29
CA GLY A 550 1.62 -17.67 17.05
C GLY A 550 0.54 -18.70 16.69
N PHE A 551 0.83 -19.98 16.96
CA PHE A 551 -0.09 -21.08 16.69
C PHE A 551 0.18 -22.32 17.55
N ARG A 552 -0.84 -23.15 17.69
CA ARG A 552 -0.75 -24.49 18.28
C ARG A 552 -1.49 -25.48 17.41
N LEU A 553 -0.91 -26.67 17.23
CA LEU A 553 -1.54 -27.77 16.52
C LEU A 553 -1.79 -28.94 17.48
N TYR A 554 -3.03 -29.40 17.51
CA TYR A 554 -3.45 -30.57 18.26
C TYR A 554 -4.00 -31.64 17.30
N LEU A 555 -3.70 -32.91 17.60
CA LEU A 555 -4.32 -34.06 16.95
C LEU A 555 -4.78 -35.04 18.03
N ASP A 556 -6.03 -35.47 17.98
CA ASP A 556 -6.64 -36.38 18.99
C ASP A 556 -6.42 -35.93 20.45
N GLY A 557 -6.48 -34.61 20.68
CA GLY A 557 -6.26 -33.99 21.99
C GLY A 557 -4.79 -33.90 22.44
N THR A 558 -3.85 -34.42 21.66
CA THR A 558 -2.41 -34.33 21.91
C THR A 558 -1.84 -33.07 21.26
N LEU A 559 -1.10 -32.27 22.03
CA LEU A 559 -0.37 -31.10 21.52
C LEU A 559 0.86 -31.58 20.72
N LEU A 560 0.88 -31.28 19.42
CA LEU A 560 1.98 -31.67 18.53
C LEU A 560 2.94 -30.51 18.24
N ILE A 561 2.42 -29.29 18.13
CA ILE A 561 3.22 -28.08 17.87
C ILE A 561 2.78 -26.99 18.85
N ASP A 562 3.74 -26.41 19.58
CA ASP A 562 3.52 -25.26 20.46
C ASP A 562 4.44 -24.09 20.06
N GLN A 563 3.87 -23.12 19.34
CA GLN A 563 4.52 -21.87 18.94
C GLN A 563 3.59 -20.69 19.28
N TRP A 564 3.06 -20.65 20.50
CA TRP A 564 2.10 -19.62 20.94
C TRP A 564 2.78 -18.31 21.37
N ALA A 565 3.58 -17.73 20.49
CA ALA A 565 4.28 -16.47 20.70
C ALA A 565 4.26 -15.62 19.42
N ASP A 566 4.44 -14.31 19.58
CA ASP A 566 4.52 -13.39 18.43
C ASP A 566 5.89 -13.49 17.76
N HIS A 567 5.87 -13.54 16.44
CA HIS A 567 7.05 -13.50 15.59
C HIS A 567 6.90 -12.39 14.55
N GLN A 568 7.99 -11.65 14.30
CA GLN A 568 7.97 -10.55 13.32
C GLN A 568 7.78 -11.02 11.86
N ARG A 569 7.90 -12.32 11.59
CA ARG A 569 7.76 -12.92 10.26
C ARG A 569 6.95 -14.20 10.37
N LEU A 570 6.29 -14.55 9.26
CA LEU A 570 5.69 -15.86 9.08
C LEU A 570 6.76 -16.93 9.33
N HIS A 571 6.45 -17.86 10.20
CA HIS A 571 7.28 -19.02 10.49
C HIS A 571 6.41 -20.27 10.44
N ALA A 572 6.99 -21.37 9.95
CA ALA A 572 6.34 -22.67 9.95
C ALA A 572 6.97 -23.58 10.99
N ALA A 573 6.16 -24.51 11.49
CA ALA A 573 6.62 -25.70 12.17
C ALA A 573 5.84 -26.89 11.63
N SER A 574 6.52 -28.03 11.52
CA SER A 574 5.91 -29.26 11.01
C SER A 574 6.21 -30.46 11.89
N VAL A 575 5.35 -31.47 11.80
CA VAL A 575 5.43 -32.73 12.54
C VAL A 575 5.02 -33.88 11.64
N ALA A 576 5.77 -34.99 11.67
CA ALA A 576 5.39 -36.22 11.00
C ALA A 576 4.43 -37.02 11.88
N VAL A 577 3.35 -37.52 11.30
CA VAL A 577 2.31 -38.32 11.96
C VAL A 577 1.89 -39.48 11.06
N GLU A 578 1.55 -40.62 11.65
CA GLU A 578 0.92 -41.74 10.94
C GLU A 578 -0.58 -41.56 10.98
N LEU A 579 -1.22 -41.54 9.81
CA LEU A 579 -2.67 -41.43 9.68
C LEU A 579 -3.25 -42.66 8.96
N GLU A 580 -4.46 -43.05 9.31
CA GLU A 580 -5.16 -44.21 8.73
C GLU A 580 -6.34 -43.74 7.86
N ALA A 581 -6.41 -44.22 6.62
CA ALA A 581 -7.55 -43.93 5.75
C ALA A 581 -8.86 -44.41 6.38
N GLY A 582 -9.87 -43.54 6.38
CA GLY A 582 -11.20 -43.84 6.93
C GLY A 582 -11.31 -43.74 8.45
N ARG A 583 -10.22 -43.37 9.15
CA ARG A 583 -10.26 -42.97 10.56
C ARG A 583 -10.31 -41.44 10.64
N SER A 584 -11.28 -40.92 11.38
CA SER A 584 -11.67 -39.50 11.41
C SER A 584 -11.56 -38.89 12.79
#